data_AF-A0A2A4KC87-F1
#
_entry.id   AF-A0A2A4KC87-F1
#
_cell.length_a   1.000
_cell.length_b   1.000
_cell.length_c   1.000
_cell.angle_alpha   90.00
_cell.angle_beta   90.00
_cell.angle_gamma   90.00
#
_symmetry.space_group_name_H-M   'P 1'
#
loop_
_entity.id
_entity.type
_entity.pdbx_description
1 polymer ?
#
loop_
_entity_poly.entity_id
_entity_poly.type
_entity_poly.pdbx_seq_one_letter_code
_entity_poly.pdbx_strand_id
1 'polypeptide(L)'
;MQLIPAPAAGALDAAEEAVDLLLESGRAPGDILVLTTGELHPWAAHELSFGEAAYWAQHDAGDDVFFADAAAVGRAASRPVVVVAVNGDADESVARALPVARDRAAALLIVCGDPQTINSALGAGV
;
A
#
# COMPACT_ATOMS: atom_id res chain seq x y z
N MET A 1 11.95 -1.00 -7.02
CA MET A 1 11.20 -1.75 -6.00
C MET A 1 12.13 -2.00 -4.83
N GLN A 2 11.67 -1.74 -3.62
CA GLN A 2 12.36 -2.00 -2.36
C GLN A 2 11.53 -2.99 -1.54
N LEU A 3 12.20 -3.93 -0.88
CA LEU A 3 11.57 -4.89 0.03
C LEU A 3 12.02 -4.58 1.46
N ILE A 4 11.07 -4.46 2.38
CA ILE A 4 11.30 -4.34 3.83
C ILE A 4 10.78 -5.65 4.46
N PRO A 5 11.68 -6.54 4.90
CA PRO A 5 11.28 -7.80 5.52
C PRO A 5 10.53 -7.55 6.83
N ALA A 6 9.30 -8.06 6.93
CA ALA A 6 8.49 -8.00 8.15
C ALA A 6 7.56 -9.23 8.21
N PRO A 7 7.24 -9.77 9.40
CA PRO A 7 6.16 -10.74 9.52
C PRO A 7 4.81 -10.07 9.17
N ALA A 8 3.79 -10.83 8.76
CA ALA A 8 2.48 -10.28 8.39
C ALA A 8 1.89 -9.35 9.48
N ALA A 9 2.01 -9.74 10.75
CA ALA A 9 1.55 -8.93 11.89
C ALA A 9 2.30 -7.60 12.09
N GLY A 10 3.52 -7.47 11.57
CA GLY A 10 4.33 -6.24 11.64
C GLY A 10 4.51 -5.54 10.30
N ALA A 11 3.84 -6.02 9.24
CA ALA A 11 3.97 -5.45 7.90
C ALA A 11 3.34 -4.05 7.82
N LEU A 12 2.29 -3.79 8.60
CA LEU A 12 1.67 -2.47 8.69
C LEU A 12 2.60 -1.47 9.41
N ASP A 13 3.12 -1.83 10.58
CA ASP A 13 4.07 -1.00 11.32
C ASP A 13 5.30 -0.65 10.45
N ALA A 14 5.85 -1.64 9.75
CA ALA A 14 6.97 -1.43 8.84
C ALA A 14 6.62 -0.52 7.65
N ALA A 15 5.37 -0.52 7.19
CA ALA A 15 4.91 0.41 6.16
C ALA A 15 4.74 1.83 6.71
N GLU A 16 4.24 1.99 7.93
CA GLU A 16 4.14 3.29 8.62
C GLU A 16 5.53 3.90 8.85
N GLU A 17 6.50 3.13 9.34
CA GLU A 17 7.88 3.58 9.48
C GLU A 17 8.48 4.01 8.12
N ALA A 18 8.18 3.28 7.04
CA ALA A 18 8.63 3.65 5.69
C ALA A 18 7.98 4.97 5.22
N VAL A 19 6.70 5.19 5.53
CA VAL A 19 5.99 6.45 5.23
C VAL A 19 6.63 7.60 6.01
N ASP A 20 6.89 7.43 7.30
CA ASP A 20 7.53 8.46 8.12
C ASP A 20 8.89 8.86 7.54
N LEU A 21 9.75 7.90 7.21
CA LEU A 21 11.05 8.18 6.58
C LEU A 21 10.92 8.90 5.24
N LEU A 22 9.92 8.55 4.43
CA LEU A 22 9.64 9.22 3.16
C LEU A 22 9.26 10.69 3.40
N LEU A 23 8.40 10.97 4.36
CA LEU A 23 7.99 12.33 4.74
C LEU A 23 9.18 13.13 5.30
N GLU A 24 9.97 12.54 6.19
CA GLU A 24 11.19 13.15 6.74
C GLU A 24 12.23 13.47 5.65
N SER A 25 12.28 12.65 4.59
CA SER A 25 13.15 12.90 3.43
C SER A 25 12.63 14.01 2.49
N GLY A 26 11.47 14.60 2.79
CA GLY A 26 10.89 15.73 2.06
C GLY A 26 9.91 15.35 0.96
N ARG A 27 9.44 14.09 0.92
CA ARG A 27 8.40 13.69 -0.02
C ARG A 27 7.05 14.30 0.39
N ALA A 28 6.27 14.76 -0.59
CA ALA A 28 4.93 15.27 -0.31
C ALA A 28 4.00 14.12 0.14
N PRO A 29 3.15 14.34 1.17
CA PRO A 29 2.16 13.34 1.62
C PRO A 29 1.28 12.81 0.49
N GLY A 30 0.76 13.73 -0.34
CA GLY A 30 -0.02 13.44 -1.53
C GLY A 30 0.64 12.53 -2.56
N ASP A 31 1.97 12.38 -2.52
CA ASP A 31 2.71 11.51 -3.42
C ASP A 31 2.77 10.04 -2.95
N ILE A 32 2.22 9.72 -1.78
CA ILE A 32 2.34 8.41 -1.14
C ILE A 32 0.97 7.72 -1.11
N LEU A 33 0.90 6.53 -1.70
CA LEU A 33 -0.23 5.59 -1.53
C LEU A 33 0.24 4.42 -0.67
N VAL A 34 -0.53 4.06 0.35
CA VAL A 34 -0.30 2.87 1.17
C VAL A 34 -1.41 1.86 0.90
N LEU A 35 -1.06 0.61 0.64
CA LEU A 35 -1.97 -0.49 0.39
C LEU A 35 -1.81 -1.58 1.44
N THR A 36 -2.90 -2.06 2.02
CA THR A 36 -2.91 -3.21 2.93
C THR A 36 -3.58 -4.40 2.27
N THR A 37 -2.98 -5.59 2.36
CA THR A 37 -3.54 -6.82 1.76
C THR A 37 -4.43 -7.62 2.72
N GLY A 38 -4.37 -7.30 4.01
CA GLY A 38 -5.17 -7.90 5.08
C GLY A 38 -6.03 -6.85 5.78
N GLU A 39 -5.83 -6.67 7.09
CA GLU A 39 -6.58 -5.67 7.85
C GLU A 39 -6.32 -4.25 7.33
N LEU A 40 -7.39 -3.45 7.22
CA LEU A 40 -7.29 -2.04 6.84
C LEU A 40 -6.54 -1.24 7.92
N HIS A 41 -5.74 -0.29 7.47
CA HIS A 41 -5.15 0.69 8.38
C HIS A 41 -6.25 1.42 9.17
N PRO A 42 -6.09 1.69 10.50
CA PRO A 42 -7.12 2.28 11.34
C PRO A 42 -7.69 3.60 10.82
N TRP A 43 -6.84 4.43 10.22
CA TRP A 43 -7.29 5.67 9.56
C TRP A 43 -8.26 5.37 8.39
N ALA A 44 -7.95 4.42 7.51
CA ALA A 44 -8.81 4.10 6.37
C ALA A 44 -10.17 3.53 6.83
N ALA A 45 -10.15 2.66 7.85
CA ALA A 45 -11.36 2.14 8.46
C ALA A 45 -12.22 3.26 9.08
N HIS A 46 -11.59 4.25 9.72
CA HIS A 46 -12.27 5.42 10.26
C HIS A 46 -12.88 6.30 9.16
N GLU A 47 -12.12 6.64 8.12
CA GLU A 47 -12.61 7.50 7.04
C GLU A 47 -13.75 6.85 6.25
N LEU A 48 -13.64 5.55 5.97
CA LEU A 48 -14.73 4.78 5.33
C LEU A 48 -16.03 4.81 6.14
N SER A 49 -15.96 4.95 7.47
CA SER A 49 -17.16 5.04 8.32
C SER A 49 -18.00 6.30 8.04
N PHE A 50 -17.40 7.35 7.46
CA PHE A 50 -18.11 8.54 7.00
C PHE A 50 -18.66 8.42 5.57
N GLY A 51 -18.37 7.31 4.88
CA GLY A 51 -18.91 6.96 3.58
C GLY A 51 -17.86 6.96 2.46
N GLU A 52 -18.00 5.99 1.56
CA GLU A 52 -17.03 5.76 0.47
C GLU A 52 -16.82 6.96 -0.44
N ALA A 53 -17.87 7.74 -0.73
CA ALA A 53 -17.76 8.90 -1.60
C ALA A 53 -16.82 9.98 -1.03
N ALA A 54 -16.96 10.28 0.27
CA ALA A 54 -16.09 11.24 0.95
C ALA A 54 -14.65 10.71 1.07
N TYR A 55 -14.51 9.42 1.42
CA TYR A 55 -13.21 8.75 1.50
C TYR A 55 -12.44 8.80 0.17
N TRP A 56 -13.06 8.43 -0.94
CA TRP A 56 -12.38 8.47 -2.25
C TRP A 56 -12.16 9.90 -2.77
N ALA A 57 -12.96 10.88 -2.35
CA ALA A 57 -12.68 12.29 -2.67
C ALA A 57 -11.36 12.77 -2.04
N GLN A 58 -10.94 12.23 -0.89
CA GLN A 58 -9.61 12.51 -0.31
C GLN A 58 -8.49 11.94 -1.17
N HIS A 59 -8.68 10.74 -1.74
CA HIS A 59 -7.73 10.18 -2.70
C HIS A 59 -7.57 11.09 -3.93
N ASP A 60 -8.69 11.57 -4.46
CA ASP A 60 -8.74 12.42 -5.65
C ASP A 60 -8.16 13.82 -5.39
N ALA A 61 -8.33 14.35 -4.18
CA ALA A 61 -7.72 15.62 -3.77
C ALA A 61 -6.19 15.51 -3.72
N GLY A 62 -5.65 14.39 -3.23
CA GLY A 62 -4.22 14.12 -3.25
C GLY A 62 -3.41 15.04 -2.33
N ASP A 63 -4.02 15.58 -1.27
CA ASP A 63 -3.35 16.47 -0.32
C ASP A 63 -2.52 15.70 0.73
N ASP A 64 -3.00 14.51 1.12
CA ASP A 64 -2.44 13.69 2.20
C ASP A 64 -2.04 12.28 1.75
N VAL A 65 -1.30 11.57 2.63
CA VAL A 65 -1.03 10.13 2.46
C VAL A 65 -2.37 9.40 2.43
N PHE A 66 -2.56 8.56 1.41
CA PHE A 66 -3.80 7.81 1.27
C PHE A 66 -3.57 6.33 1.56
N PHE A 67 -4.39 5.76 2.43
CA PHE A 67 -4.37 4.35 2.80
C PHE A 67 -5.59 3.65 2.21
N ALA A 68 -5.40 2.51 1.56
CA ALA A 68 -6.49 1.74 0.97
C ALA A 68 -6.28 0.23 1.04
N ASP A 69 -7.38 -0.51 0.93
CA ASP A 69 -7.33 -1.95 0.71
C ASP A 69 -6.71 -2.26 -0.65
N ALA A 70 -5.83 -3.26 -0.71
CA ALA A 70 -5.18 -3.70 -1.93
C ALA A 70 -6.19 -4.21 -2.99
N ALA A 71 -7.36 -4.69 -2.60
CA ALA A 71 -8.46 -5.04 -3.52
C ALA A 71 -8.99 -3.81 -4.30
N ALA A 72 -8.83 -2.60 -3.75
CA ALA A 72 -9.21 -1.36 -4.39
C ALA A 72 -8.10 -0.72 -5.25
N VAL A 73 -6.94 -1.38 -5.40
CA VAL A 73 -5.79 -0.84 -6.18
C VAL A 73 -6.12 -0.52 -7.64
N GLY A 74 -7.12 -1.19 -8.20
CA GLY A 74 -7.64 -0.89 -9.54
C GLY A 74 -8.31 0.48 -9.64
N ARG A 75 -8.92 0.97 -8.55
CA ARG A 75 -9.54 2.29 -8.46
C ARG A 75 -8.55 3.40 -8.14
N ALA A 76 -7.51 3.09 -7.35
CA ALA A 76 -6.52 4.08 -6.94
C ALA A 76 -5.80 4.68 -8.16
N ALA A 77 -5.71 6.01 -8.19
CA ALA A 77 -4.85 6.73 -9.12
C ALA A 77 -3.36 6.45 -8.83
N SER A 78 -2.52 6.55 -9.86
CA SER A 78 -1.08 6.36 -9.72
C SER A 78 -0.47 7.47 -8.86
N ARG A 79 0.50 7.10 -8.01
CA ARG A 79 1.25 8.02 -7.14
C ARG A 79 2.76 7.78 -7.27
N PRO A 80 3.62 8.78 -6.99
CA PRO A 80 5.06 8.59 -7.08
C PRO A 80 5.65 7.54 -6.11
N VAL A 81 5.09 7.30 -4.90
CA VAL A 81 5.31 6.02 -4.18
C VAL A 81 4.02 5.25 -4.13
N VAL A 82 4.16 3.92 -4.18
CA VAL A 82 3.24 3.02 -3.51
C VAL A 82 4.00 2.21 -2.45
N VAL A 83 3.47 2.16 -1.24
CA VAL A 83 3.91 1.29 -0.15
C VAL A 83 2.86 0.19 0.01
N VAL A 84 3.27 -1.07 0.05
CA VAL A 84 2.36 -2.21 0.20
C VAL A 84 2.70 -2.97 1.47
N ALA A 85 1.80 -2.96 2.45
CA ALA A 85 1.85 -3.81 3.62
C ALA A 85 1.19 -5.16 3.31
N VAL A 86 1.99 -6.22 3.26
CA VAL A 86 1.53 -7.60 3.12
C VAL A 86 1.16 -8.15 4.51
N ASN A 87 0.06 -7.63 5.03
CA ASN A 87 -0.42 -7.86 6.41
C ASN A 87 -1.58 -8.87 6.49
N GLY A 88 -1.73 -9.72 5.48
CA GLY A 88 -2.74 -10.79 5.46
C GLY A 88 -2.16 -12.09 4.91
N ASP A 89 -2.79 -13.21 5.24
CA ASP A 89 -2.30 -14.55 4.91
C ASP A 89 -2.66 -15.02 3.48
N ALA A 90 -3.29 -14.16 2.68
CA ALA A 90 -3.83 -14.52 1.37
C ALA A 90 -2.81 -14.28 0.24
N ASP A 91 -2.01 -15.30 -0.07
CA ASP A 91 -1.05 -15.28 -1.19
C ASP A 91 -1.68 -14.83 -2.53
N GLU A 92 -2.95 -15.19 -2.79
CA GLU A 92 -3.69 -14.77 -4.00
C GLU A 92 -3.95 -13.25 -4.04
N SER A 93 -4.31 -12.65 -2.91
CA SER A 93 -4.51 -11.19 -2.81
C SER A 93 -3.21 -10.46 -3.10
N VAL A 94 -2.09 -10.96 -2.56
CA VAL A 94 -0.76 -10.40 -2.80
C VAL A 94 -0.36 -10.55 -4.28
N ALA A 95 -0.54 -11.73 -4.85
CA ALA A 95 -0.24 -12.02 -6.26
C ALA A 95 -1.06 -11.17 -7.23
N ARG A 96 -2.32 -10.87 -6.90
CA ARG A 96 -3.18 -9.99 -7.71
C ARG A 96 -2.82 -8.51 -7.52
N ALA A 97 -2.54 -8.08 -6.29
CA ALA A 97 -2.35 -6.67 -5.97
C ALA A 97 -0.97 -6.14 -6.36
N LEU A 98 0.11 -6.91 -6.14
CA LEU A 98 1.48 -6.43 -6.37
C LEU A 98 1.75 -5.97 -7.81
N PRO A 99 1.32 -6.67 -8.87
CA PRO A 99 1.48 -6.20 -10.24
C PRO A 99 0.78 -4.85 -10.46
N VAL A 100 -0.46 -4.71 -10.00
CA VAL A 100 -1.21 -3.46 -10.18
C VAL A 100 -0.61 -2.33 -9.34
N ALA A 101 -0.17 -2.62 -8.11
CA ALA A 101 0.53 -1.66 -7.26
C ALA A 101 1.84 -1.16 -7.90
N ARG A 102 2.56 -2.04 -8.59
CA ARG A 102 3.73 -1.68 -9.39
C ARG A 102 3.37 -0.73 -10.54
N ASP A 103 2.26 -0.94 -11.24
CA ASP A 103 1.76 -0.01 -12.28
C ASP A 103 1.27 1.33 -11.70
N ARG A 104 0.80 1.35 -10.44
CA ARG A 104 0.43 2.58 -9.73
C ARG A 104 1.64 3.36 -9.21
N ALA A 105 2.78 2.72 -9.01
CA ALA A 105 4.01 3.34 -8.52
C ALA A 105 4.81 4.01 -9.65
N ALA A 106 4.68 5.33 -9.80
CA ALA A 106 5.35 6.04 -10.87
C ALA A 106 6.89 6.14 -10.72
N ALA A 107 7.40 6.11 -9.48
CA ALA A 107 8.84 6.19 -9.21
C ALA A 107 9.35 5.10 -8.27
N LEU A 108 8.63 4.80 -7.20
CA LEU A 108 9.08 3.87 -6.17
C LEU A 108 7.94 2.97 -5.69
N LEU A 109 8.20 1.66 -5.67
CA LEU A 109 7.37 0.67 -4.99
C LEU A 109 8.15 0.16 -3.77
N ILE A 110 7.57 0.26 -2.58
CA ILE A 110 8.07 -0.35 -1.34
C ILE A 110 7.09 -1.45 -0.94
N VAL A 111 7.59 -2.65 -0.62
CA VAL A 111 6.75 -3.75 -0.15
C VAL A 111 7.26 -4.18 1.23
N CYS A 112 6.38 -4.15 2.22
CA CYS A 112 6.65 -4.53 3.60
C CYS A 112 5.96 -5.87 3.88
N GLY A 113 6.72 -6.91 4.23
CA GLY A 113 6.15 -8.23 4.49
C GLY A 113 7.12 -9.38 4.30
N ASP A 114 6.59 -10.60 4.30
CA ASP A 114 7.40 -11.82 4.22
C ASP A 114 8.07 -11.94 2.83
N PRO A 115 9.42 -12.04 2.78
CA PRO A 115 10.12 -12.15 1.51
C PRO A 115 9.74 -13.38 0.68
N GLN A 116 9.36 -14.51 1.29
CA GLN A 116 8.98 -15.70 0.55
C GLN A 116 7.62 -15.51 -0.13
N THR A 117 6.63 -14.99 0.60
CA THR A 117 5.31 -14.63 0.04
C THR A 117 5.45 -13.64 -1.11
N ILE A 118 6.24 -12.57 -0.95
CA ILE A 118 6.42 -11.54 -1.96
C ILE A 118 7.15 -12.08 -3.20
N ASN A 119 8.22 -12.85 -3.00
CA ASN A 119 8.95 -13.45 -4.13
C ASN A 119 8.10 -14.50 -4.86
N SER A 120 7.28 -15.27 -4.14
CA SER A 120 6.33 -16.22 -4.75
C SER A 120 5.33 -15.48 -5.63
N ALA A 121 4.72 -14.40 -5.12
CA ALA A 121 3.78 -13.56 -5.86
C ALA A 121 4.41 -12.90 -7.11
N LEU A 122 5.69 -12.54 -7.06
CA LEU A 122 6.44 -12.00 -8.21
C LEU A 122 6.88 -13.07 -9.21
N GLY A 123 7.10 -14.31 -8.75
CA GLY A 123 7.54 -15.45 -9.57
C GLY A 123 6.40 -16.27 -10.19
N ALA A 124 5.17 -16.16 -9.68
CA ALA A 124 3.98 -16.84 -10.20
C ALA A 124 3.45 -16.27 -11.53
N GLY A 125 4.13 -15.27 -12.10
CA GLY A 125 3.78 -14.62 -13.38
C GLY A 125 4.55 -15.14 -14.61
N VAL A 126 5.19 -16.32 -14.54
CA VAL A 126 5.92 -16.94 -15.68
C VAL A 126 5.15 -18.09 -16.33
#